data_AF-A0A2E2KKL5-F1
#
_entry.id   AF-A0A2E2KKL5-F1
#
_cell.length_a   1.000
_cell.length_b   1.000
_cell.length_c   1.000
_cell.angle_alpha   90.00
_cell.angle_beta   90.00
_cell.angle_gamma   90.00
#
_symmetry.space_group_name_H-M   'P 1'
#
loop_
_entity.id
_entity.type
_entity.pdbx_description
1 polymer ?
#
loop_
_entity_poly.entity_id
_entity_poly.type
_entity_poly.pdbx_seq_one_letter_code
_entity_poly.pdbx_strand_id
1 'polypeptide(L)' 'MDYRATANIKMIKAKPLTPSRKDMAEELRRQADALRDEGKSAAEFWLAEQYEKTANLLN' A
#
# COMPACT_ATOMS: atom_id res chain seq x y z
N MET A 1 9.56 -1.72 34.19
CA MET A 1 8.44 -1.97 33.24
C MET A 1 8.78 -3.22 32.46
N ASP A 2 8.18 -4.35 32.82
CA ASP A 2 8.37 -5.63 32.12
C ASP A 2 7.46 -5.70 30.88
N TYR A 3 8.07 -5.62 29.69
CA TYR A 3 7.39 -5.69 28.39
C TYR A 3 6.91 -7.11 28.01
N ARG A 4 6.77 -8.03 28.98
CA ARG A 4 6.44 -9.44 28.73
C ARG A 4 4.95 -9.78 28.86
N ALA A 5 4.11 -8.83 29.30
CA ALA A 5 2.74 -9.14 29.70
C ALA A 5 1.65 -8.92 28.62
N THR A 6 1.98 -8.38 27.43
CA THR A 6 0.95 -8.03 26.42
C THR A 6 0.93 -8.90 25.16
N ALA A 7 1.72 -9.98 25.12
CA ALA A 7 1.75 -10.89 23.97
C ALA A 7 0.66 -11.98 24.01
N ASN A 8 -0.47 -11.75 24.70
CA ASN A 8 -1.63 -12.65 24.68
C ASN A 8 -2.72 -12.15 23.71
N ILE A 9 -2.30 -11.59 22.58
CA ILE A 9 -3.20 -11.28 21.48
C ILE A 9 -3.43 -12.61 20.76
N LYS A 10 -4.53 -13.26 21.11
CA LYS A 10 -5.15 -14.34 20.35
C LYS A 10 -4.97 -14.04 18.87
N MET A 11 -4.16 -14.85 18.20
CA MET A 11 -4.04 -14.85 16.75
C MET A 11 -5.40 -15.20 16.18
N ILE A 12 -6.24 -14.17 16.01
CA ILE A 12 -7.31 -14.21 15.03
C ILE A 12 -6.56 -14.46 13.72
N LYS A 13 -6.64 -15.71 13.24
CA LYS A 13 -6.22 -16.09 11.90
C LYS A 13 -7.13 -15.37 10.90
N ALA A 14 -7.05 -14.04 10.85
CA ALA A 14 -7.34 -13.32 9.64
C ALA A 14 -6.31 -13.88 8.66
N LYS A 15 -6.75 -14.74 7.74
CA LYS A 15 -5.96 -15.02 6.55
C LYS A 15 -5.47 -13.65 6.09
N PRO A 16 -4.16 -13.41 5.91
CA PRO A 16 -3.79 -12.30 5.07
C PRO A 16 -4.45 -12.65 3.73
N LEU A 17 -5.59 -12.02 3.43
CA LEU A 17 -6.03 -11.86 2.07
C LEU A 17 -4.94 -10.95 1.49
N THR A 18 -3.79 -11.54 1.18
CA THR A 18 -2.80 -10.86 0.36
C THR A 18 -3.57 -10.53 -0.91
N PRO A 19 -3.83 -9.23 -1.16
CA PRO A 19 -4.57 -8.84 -2.34
C PRO A 19 -3.87 -9.44 -3.56
N SER A 20 -4.64 -9.81 -4.58
CA SER A 20 -4.05 -10.33 -5.81
C SER A 20 -3.04 -9.31 -6.34
N ARG A 21 -2.00 -9.77 -7.03
CA ARG A 21 -1.05 -8.85 -7.69
C ARG A 21 -1.78 -7.86 -8.61
N LYS A 22 -2.88 -8.30 -9.22
CA LYS A 22 -3.78 -7.44 -10.01
C LYS A 22 -4.48 -6.39 -9.16
N ASP A 23 -5.08 -6.78 -8.04
CA ASP A 23 -5.76 -5.85 -7.13
C ASP A 23 -4.78 -4.80 -6.58
N MET A 24 -3.54 -5.22 -6.26
CA MET A 24 -2.47 -4.31 -5.85
C MET A 24 -2.05 -3.35 -6.97
N ALA A 25 -1.93 -3.84 -8.19
CA ALA A 25 -1.59 -3.01 -9.35
C ALA A 25 -2.70 -1.99 -9.66
N GLU A 26 -3.98 -2.37 -9.53
CA GLU A 26 -5.11 -1.45 -9.70
C GLU A 26 -5.14 -0.38 -8.61
N GLU A 27 -4.95 -0.75 -7.34
CA GLU A 27 -4.93 0.22 -6.24
C GLU A 27 -3.76 1.20 -6.36
N LEU A 28 -2.58 0.72 -6.77
CA LEU A 28 -1.43 1.59 -7.02
C LEU A 28 -1.67 2.58 -8.17
N ARG A 29 -2.34 2.15 -9.26
CA ARG A 29 -2.74 3.06 -10.34
C ARG A 29 -3.71 4.12 -9.85
N ARG A 30 -4.71 3.72 -9.07
CA ARG A 30 -5.69 4.65 -8.48
C ARG A 30 -5.01 5.70 -7.59
N GLN A 31 -4.02 5.29 -6.79
CA GLN A 31 -3.25 6.20 -5.94
C GLN A 31 -2.34 7.11 -6.75
N ALA A 32 -1.73 6.61 -7.82
CA ALA A 32 -0.94 7.43 -8.75
C ALA A 32 -1.81 8.51 -9.42
N ASP A 33 -3.00 8.15 -9.87
CA ASP A 33 -3.95 9.08 -10.49
C ASP A 33 -4.43 10.13 -9.50
N ALA A 34 -4.79 9.74 -8.27
CA ALA A 34 -5.15 10.68 -7.22
C ALA A 34 -4.02 11.66 -6.88
N LEU A 35 -2.77 11.19 -6.80
CA LEU A 35 -1.61 12.04 -6.56
C LEU A 35 -1.28 12.95 -7.76
N ARG A 36 -1.64 12.56 -8.98
CA ARG A 36 -1.52 13.43 -10.17
C ARG A 36 -2.58 14.52 -10.19
N ASP A 37 -3.82 14.18 -9.83
CA ASP A 37 -4.95 15.09 -9.88
C ASP A 37 -4.96 16.07 -8.70
N GLU A 38 -4.59 15.60 -7.50
CA GLU A 38 -4.65 16.37 -6.26
C GLU A 38 -3.28 16.88 -5.78
N GLY A 39 -2.18 16.35 -6.33
CA GLY A 39 -0.83 16.67 -5.90
C GLY A 39 -0.48 18.15 -6.11
N LYS A 40 0.16 18.74 -5.10
CA LYS A 40 0.58 20.16 -5.10
C LYS A 40 2.09 20.32 -4.96
N SER A 41 2.80 19.23 -4.72
CA SER A 41 4.24 19.22 -4.48
C SER A 41 4.97 18.23 -5.38
N ALA A 42 6.24 18.54 -5.68
CA ALA A 42 7.11 17.67 -6.47
C ALA A 42 7.26 16.27 -5.86
N ALA A 43 7.17 16.13 -4.54
CA ALA A 43 7.24 14.85 -3.84
C ALA A 43 6.01 13.96 -4.13
N GLU A 44 4.82 14.55 -4.21
CA GLU A 44 3.58 13.83 -4.55
C GLU A 44 3.60 13.35 -6.00
N PHE A 45 4.06 14.19 -6.94
CA PHE A 45 4.24 13.78 -8.33
C PHE A 45 5.30 12.69 -8.49
N TRP A 46 6.40 12.77 -7.73
CA TRP A 46 7.40 11.70 -7.70
C TRP A 46 6.82 10.39 -7.15
N LEU A 47 6.03 10.46 -6.07
CA LEU A 47 5.39 9.30 -5.47
C LEU A 47 4.37 8.65 -6.43
N ALA A 48 3.59 9.46 -7.15
CA ALA A 48 2.69 8.99 -8.20
C ALA A 48 3.44 8.18 -9.28
N GLU A 49 4.58 8.69 -9.73
CA GLU A 49 5.43 7.99 -10.71
C GLU A 49 5.96 6.66 -10.15
N GLN A 50 6.32 6.60 -8.86
CA GLN A 50 6.74 5.36 -8.23
C GLN A 50 5.60 4.34 -8.16
N TYR A 51 4.37 4.78 -7.84
CA TYR A 51 3.20 3.91 -7.82
C TYR A 51 2.83 3.36 -9.20
N GLU A 52 2.96 4.17 -10.26
CA GLU A 52 2.77 3.71 -11.63
C GLU A 52 3.84 2.68 -12.04
N LYS A 53 5.10 2.91 -11.68
CA LYS A 53 6.20 1.95 -11.92
C LYS A 53 5.98 0.63 -11.19
N THR A 54 5.58 0.67 -9.91
CA THR A 54 5.33 -0.56 -9.14
C THR A 54 4.10 -1.31 -9.62
N ALA A 55 3.03 -0.60 -10.04
CA ALA A 55 1.87 -1.22 -10.66
C ALA A 55 2.22 -1.96 -11.95
N ASN A 56 3.10 -1.39 -12.78
CA ASN A 56 3.55 -2.02 -14.02
C ASN A 56 4.42 -3.26 -13.79
N LEU A 57 5.17 -3.32 -12.68
CA LEU A 57 5.94 -4.51 -12.29
C LEU A 57 5.07 -5.64 -11.75
N LEU A 58 3.86 -5.32 -11.28
CA LEU A 58 2.91 -6.29 -10.71
C LEU A 58 1.93 -6.88 -11.73
N ASN A 59 1.95 -6.37 -12.96
CA ASN A 59 1.01 -6.71 -14.04
C ASN A 59 1.48 -7.89 -14.90
#